data_AF-A0A1Y4UB12-F1
#
_entry.id   AF-A0A1Y4UB12-F1
#
_cell.length_a   1.000
_cell.length_b   1.000
_cell.length_c   1.000
_cell.angle_alpha   90.00
_cell.angle_beta   90.00
_cell.angle_gamma   90.00
#
_symmetry.space_group_name_H-M   'P 1'
#
loop_
_entity.id
_entity.type
_entity.pdbx_description
1 polymer ?
#
loop_
_entity_poly.entity_id
_entity_poly.type
_entity_poly.pdbx_seq_one_letter_code
_entity_poly.pdbx_strand_id
1 'polypeptide(L)'
;MKDLETYEELIYKINNKLSKNLDYQNKIKLDSFLDNSILQGSHSRLHLQIEKVIGEEISLWVKKKKRLNISCWEPNKDLYPQYMLLGTDRGILAYIEFFYHNYQGKIEKDIIEKQAVLYRLSELKERISVVDSDLDRPVFYIHILNYYNYKDIVFETTEMIKDKIFSGNVIIKKENDEDYYFADLREMGSFDELVNIFENLKKNNVKFY
;
A
#
# COMPACT_ATOMS: atom_id res chain seq x y z
N MET A 1 10.21 -29.70 -9.94
CA MET A 1 10.20 -28.70 -8.84
C MET A 1 9.72 -27.41 -9.47
N LYS A 2 8.46 -26.99 -9.27
CA LYS A 2 7.87 -25.85 -9.99
C LYS A 2 8.39 -24.55 -9.37
N ASP A 3 9.05 -23.73 -10.19
CA ASP A 3 9.70 -22.48 -9.80
C ASP A 3 8.82 -21.62 -8.90
N LEU A 4 9.41 -21.23 -7.78
CA LEU A 4 8.80 -20.33 -6.83
C LEU A 4 8.98 -18.90 -7.37
N GLU A 5 7.98 -18.42 -8.14
CA GLU A 5 7.84 -16.97 -8.44
C GLU A 5 8.19 -16.12 -7.20
N THR A 6 9.30 -15.38 -7.27
CA THR A 6 9.80 -14.38 -6.32
C THR A 6 8.87 -13.16 -6.24
N TYR A 7 9.04 -12.30 -5.23
CA TYR A 7 8.25 -11.06 -5.16
C TYR A 7 8.62 -10.09 -6.31
N GLU A 8 9.85 -10.14 -6.83
CA GLU A 8 10.23 -9.37 -8.01
C GLU A 8 9.44 -9.79 -9.26
N GLU A 9 9.21 -11.08 -9.45
CA GLU A 9 8.34 -11.58 -10.53
C GLU A 9 6.88 -11.16 -10.34
N LEU A 10 6.41 -11.07 -9.09
CA LEU A 10 5.10 -10.51 -8.77
C LEU A 10 5.02 -9.03 -9.17
N ILE A 11 6.03 -8.20 -8.82
CA ILE A 11 6.11 -6.79 -9.22
C ILE A 11 6.13 -6.69 -10.75
N TYR A 12 6.92 -7.52 -11.43
CA TYR A 12 6.99 -7.55 -12.90
C TYR A 12 5.63 -7.88 -13.52
N LYS A 13 4.91 -8.87 -12.98
CA LYS A 13 3.57 -9.26 -13.45
C LYS A 13 2.54 -8.16 -13.23
N ILE A 14 2.55 -7.50 -12.07
CA ILE A 14 1.71 -6.33 -11.77
C ILE A 14 2.00 -5.23 -12.79
N ASN A 15 3.27 -4.87 -12.99
CA ASN A 15 3.68 -3.84 -13.94
C ASN A 15 3.22 -4.16 -15.36
N ASN A 16 3.35 -5.41 -15.81
CA ASN A 16 2.89 -5.85 -17.13
C ASN A 16 1.37 -5.80 -17.31
N LYS A 17 0.59 -5.97 -16.23
CA LYS A 17 -0.86 -5.78 -16.29
C LYS A 17 -1.22 -4.30 -16.34
N LEU A 18 -0.56 -3.47 -15.52
CA LEU A 18 -0.80 -2.03 -15.49
C LEU A 18 -0.38 -1.36 -16.79
N SER A 19 0.75 -1.75 -17.39
CA SER A 19 1.24 -1.18 -18.66
C SER A 19 0.32 -1.44 -19.85
N LYS A 20 -0.53 -2.48 -19.79
CA LYS A 20 -1.56 -2.76 -20.80
C LYS A 20 -2.83 -1.91 -20.62
N ASN A 21 -2.95 -1.19 -19.51
CA ASN A 21 -4.06 -0.28 -19.26
C ASN A 21 -3.74 1.11 -19.84
N LEU A 22 -4.45 1.52 -20.90
CA LEU A 22 -4.18 2.77 -21.65
C LEU A 22 -4.36 4.05 -20.81
N ASP A 23 -5.30 4.04 -19.86
CA ASP A 23 -5.53 5.19 -18.96
C ASP A 23 -4.36 5.41 -17.98
N TYR A 24 -3.68 4.32 -17.63
CA TYR A 24 -2.50 4.34 -16.77
C TYR A 24 -1.30 5.01 -17.47
N GLN A 25 -1.06 4.68 -18.74
CA GLN A 25 0.06 5.25 -19.50
C GLN A 25 -0.06 6.75 -19.75
N ASN A 26 -1.28 7.27 -19.87
CA ASN A 26 -1.53 8.66 -20.23
C ASN A 26 -1.52 9.62 -19.03
N LYS A 27 -1.76 9.12 -17.80
CA LYS A 27 -1.85 9.96 -16.58
C LYS A 27 -0.58 10.00 -15.74
N ILE A 28 0.33 9.03 -15.87
CA ILE A 28 1.56 8.92 -15.05
C ILE A 28 2.80 9.30 -15.86
N LYS A 29 2.65 10.30 -16.74
CA LYS A 29 3.77 10.95 -17.43
C LYS A 29 3.91 12.38 -16.93
N LEU A 30 4.05 12.52 -15.61
CA LEU A 30 4.53 13.77 -15.03
C LEU A 30 6.05 13.72 -15.04
N ASP A 31 6.71 14.81 -15.44
CA ASP A 31 8.17 14.86 -15.54
C ASP A 31 8.84 14.87 -14.15
N SER A 32 8.13 15.37 -13.14
CA SER A 32 8.57 15.45 -11.75
C SER A 32 8.29 14.15 -10.98
N PHE A 33 9.30 13.65 -10.26
CA PHE A 33 9.14 12.53 -9.33
C PHE A 33 8.09 12.85 -8.25
N LEU A 34 8.14 14.06 -7.68
CA LEU A 34 7.26 14.47 -6.59
C LEU A 34 5.79 14.53 -7.04
N ASP A 35 5.52 15.05 -8.24
CA ASP A 35 4.15 15.12 -8.75
C ASP A 35 3.56 13.72 -9.00
N ASN A 36 4.39 12.76 -9.43
CA ASN A 36 3.98 11.37 -9.54
C ASN A 36 3.67 10.77 -8.17
N SER A 37 4.53 10.98 -7.18
CA SER A 37 4.29 10.52 -5.81
C SER A 37 2.99 11.10 -5.22
N ILE A 38 2.70 12.38 -5.46
CA ILE A 38 1.45 13.03 -5.04
C ILE A 38 0.24 12.37 -5.68
N LEU A 39 0.27 12.17 -7.00
CA LEU A 39 -0.83 11.52 -7.70
C LEU A 39 -1.05 10.08 -7.20
N GLN A 40 0.03 9.34 -6.97
CA GLN A 40 0.01 7.92 -6.59
C GLN A 40 -0.43 7.68 -5.14
N GLY A 41 -0.16 8.64 -4.25
CA GLY A 41 -0.63 8.64 -2.86
C GLY A 41 -2.06 9.17 -2.66
N SER A 42 -2.62 9.88 -3.65
CA SER A 42 -3.96 10.46 -3.56
C SER A 42 -5.07 9.41 -3.68
N HIS A 43 -6.15 9.58 -2.93
CA HIS A 43 -7.36 8.76 -3.08
C HIS A 43 -8.15 9.16 -4.33
N SER A 44 -7.70 8.71 -5.49
CA SER A 44 -8.30 9.05 -6.78
C SER A 44 -8.99 7.85 -7.44
N ARG A 45 -9.88 8.10 -8.40
CA ARG A 45 -10.47 7.03 -9.23
C ARG A 45 -9.40 6.21 -9.96
N LEU A 46 -8.30 6.84 -10.35
CA LEU A 46 -7.16 6.14 -10.97
C LEU A 46 -6.49 5.20 -9.96
N HIS A 47 -6.27 5.68 -8.73
CA HIS A 47 -5.76 4.86 -7.63
C HIS A 47 -6.63 3.62 -7.41
N LEU A 48 -7.96 3.77 -7.26
CA LEU A 48 -8.88 2.63 -7.07
C LEU A 48 -8.84 1.60 -8.21
N GLN A 49 -8.68 2.06 -9.46
CA GLN A 49 -8.53 1.17 -10.61
C GLN A 49 -7.22 0.38 -10.58
N ILE A 50 -6.13 1.04 -10.20
CA ILE A 50 -4.80 0.45 -10.05
C ILE A 50 -4.78 -0.55 -8.89
N GLU A 51 -5.33 -0.15 -7.74
CA GLU A 51 -5.45 -0.97 -6.54
C GLU A 51 -6.12 -2.30 -6.86
N LYS A 52 -7.22 -2.28 -7.61
CA LYS A 52 -7.92 -3.50 -8.02
C LYS A 52 -7.02 -4.49 -8.76
N VAL A 53 -6.22 -4.00 -9.71
CA VAL A 53 -5.28 -4.83 -10.49
C VAL A 53 -4.20 -5.43 -9.60
N ILE A 54 -3.65 -4.62 -8.68
CA ILE A 54 -2.62 -5.07 -7.73
C ILE A 54 -3.21 -6.13 -6.79
N GLY A 55 -4.33 -5.80 -6.15
CA GLY A 55 -4.91 -6.63 -5.11
C GLY A 55 -5.34 -7.98 -5.65
N GLU A 56 -5.83 -8.06 -6.90
CA GLU A 56 -6.06 -9.33 -7.59
C GLU A 56 -4.77 -10.18 -7.70
N GLU A 57 -3.65 -9.58 -8.14
CA GLU A 57 -2.39 -10.28 -8.31
C GLU A 57 -1.76 -10.72 -6.98
N ILE A 58 -1.74 -9.83 -5.99
CA ILE A 58 -1.22 -10.14 -4.66
C ILE A 58 -2.08 -11.23 -4.02
N SER A 59 -3.41 -11.12 -4.08
CA SER A 59 -4.33 -12.13 -3.54
C SER A 59 -4.09 -13.51 -4.14
N LEU A 60 -3.91 -13.60 -5.46
CA LEU A 60 -3.60 -14.86 -6.14
C LEU A 60 -2.24 -15.41 -5.69
N TRP A 61 -1.22 -14.56 -5.59
CA TRP A 61 0.13 -14.97 -5.20
C TRP A 61 0.15 -15.49 -3.76
N VAL A 62 -0.39 -14.74 -2.79
CA VAL A 62 -0.38 -15.15 -1.36
C VAL A 62 -1.24 -16.38 -1.13
N LYS A 63 -2.34 -16.54 -1.87
CA LYS A 63 -3.18 -17.75 -1.81
C LYS A 63 -2.45 -18.97 -2.31
N LYS A 64 -1.75 -18.87 -3.45
CA LYS A 64 -1.00 -19.97 -4.05
C LYS A 64 0.24 -20.34 -3.22
N LYS A 65 0.96 -19.35 -2.70
CA LYS A 65 2.28 -19.53 -2.07
C LYS A 65 2.23 -19.72 -0.56
N LYS A 66 1.33 -18.98 0.10
CA LYS A 66 1.26 -18.89 1.58
C LYS A 66 -0.07 -19.40 2.13
N ARG A 67 -1.00 -19.80 1.26
CA ARG A 67 -2.36 -20.23 1.63
C ARG A 67 -3.12 -19.17 2.43
N LEU A 68 -2.78 -17.89 2.24
CA LEU A 68 -3.50 -16.76 2.82
C LEU A 68 -4.68 -16.39 1.93
N ASN A 69 -5.77 -15.90 2.51
CA ASN A 69 -6.95 -15.53 1.76
C ASN A 69 -7.16 -14.01 1.85
N ILE A 70 -6.75 -13.29 0.82
CA ILE A 70 -7.09 -11.88 0.66
C ILE A 70 -8.25 -11.79 -0.33
N SER A 71 -9.25 -10.97 -0.03
CA SER A 71 -10.44 -10.80 -0.86
C SER A 71 -10.83 -9.33 -0.92
N CYS A 72 -11.24 -8.88 -2.10
CA CYS A 72 -11.92 -7.60 -2.28
C CYS A 72 -13.29 -7.66 -1.60
N TRP A 73 -13.73 -6.54 -1.04
CA TRP A 73 -15.11 -6.37 -0.55
C TRP A 73 -15.73 -5.09 -1.11
N GLU A 74 -16.99 -4.87 -0.78
CA GLU A 74 -17.74 -3.67 -1.17
C GLU A 74 -17.92 -2.81 0.07
N PRO A 75 -16.96 -1.91 0.38
CA PRO A 75 -17.13 -0.99 1.49
C PRO A 75 -18.30 -0.04 1.24
N ASN A 76 -18.96 0.37 2.32
CA ASN A 76 -20.06 1.34 2.29
C ASN A 76 -19.58 2.80 2.46
N LYS A 77 -18.28 3.01 2.70
CA LYS A 77 -17.63 4.33 2.78
C LYS A 77 -16.42 4.35 1.83
N ASP A 78 -16.27 5.44 1.10
CA ASP A 78 -15.22 5.57 0.07
C ASP A 78 -13.80 5.43 0.65
N LEU A 79 -13.59 5.89 1.89
CA LEU A 79 -12.29 5.87 2.57
C LEU A 79 -11.94 4.53 3.23
N TYR A 80 -12.80 3.52 3.15
CA TYR A 80 -12.45 2.21 3.67
C TYR A 80 -11.46 1.48 2.75
N PRO A 81 -10.53 0.69 3.32
CA PRO A 81 -9.65 -0.16 2.55
C PRO A 81 -10.45 -1.13 1.67
N GLN A 82 -9.99 -1.44 0.45
CA GLN A 82 -10.76 -2.24 -0.51
C GLN A 82 -10.60 -3.76 -0.33
N TYR A 83 -9.65 -4.20 0.51
CA TYR A 83 -9.32 -5.62 0.69
C TYR A 83 -9.37 -6.05 2.15
N MET A 84 -9.63 -7.34 2.37
CA MET A 84 -9.66 -7.99 3.67
C MET A 84 -8.81 -9.26 3.66
N LEU A 85 -8.03 -9.46 4.72
CA LEU A 85 -7.45 -10.76 5.05
C LEU A 85 -8.49 -11.58 5.81
N LEU A 86 -8.75 -12.79 5.34
CA LEU A 86 -9.75 -13.70 5.91
C LEU A 86 -9.11 -14.90 6.62
N GLY A 87 -9.68 -15.22 7.77
CA GLY A 87 -9.41 -16.45 8.52
C GLY A 87 -9.98 -17.69 7.83
N THR A 88 -9.73 -18.85 8.42
CA THR A 88 -10.25 -20.13 7.91
C THR A 88 -11.78 -20.23 8.03
N ASP A 89 -12.34 -19.54 9.02
CA ASP A 89 -13.78 -19.38 9.27
C ASP A 89 -14.40 -18.24 8.45
N ARG A 90 -13.61 -17.59 7.58
CA ARG A 90 -13.98 -16.37 6.83
C ARG A 90 -14.20 -15.14 7.70
N GLY A 91 -13.81 -15.17 8.98
CA GLY A 91 -13.73 -13.97 9.80
C GLY A 91 -12.68 -12.99 9.26
N ILE A 92 -12.94 -11.70 9.38
CA ILE A 92 -11.98 -10.66 8.99
C ILE A 92 -10.86 -10.62 10.02
N LEU A 93 -9.62 -10.76 9.56
CA LEU A 93 -8.42 -10.69 10.38
C LEU A 93 -7.73 -9.32 10.28
N ALA A 94 -7.79 -8.69 9.12
CA ALA A 94 -7.21 -7.38 8.85
C ALA A 94 -7.86 -6.76 7.61
N TYR A 95 -7.80 -5.44 7.50
CA TYR A 95 -8.10 -4.70 6.27
C TYR A 95 -6.81 -4.27 5.57
N ILE A 96 -6.88 -4.11 4.25
CA ILE A 96 -5.73 -3.88 3.40
C ILE A 96 -6.08 -2.85 2.32
N GLU A 97 -5.21 -1.86 2.13
CA GLU A 97 -5.24 -0.92 1.02
C GLU A 97 -3.92 -1.03 0.24
N PHE A 98 -3.99 -1.14 -1.09
CA PHE A 98 -2.77 -1.26 -1.92
C PHE A 98 -2.47 0.01 -2.70
N PHE A 99 -1.19 0.39 -2.72
CA PHE A 99 -0.68 1.52 -3.48
C PHE A 99 0.39 1.06 -4.47
N TYR A 100 0.38 1.64 -5.66
CA TYR A 100 1.43 1.42 -6.65
C TYR A 100 2.20 2.71 -6.88
N HIS A 101 3.51 2.62 -6.71
CA HIS A 101 4.40 3.74 -6.93
C HIS A 101 5.35 3.44 -8.07
N ASN A 102 5.43 4.32 -9.05
CA ASN A 102 6.35 4.16 -10.16
C ASN A 102 6.85 5.50 -10.72
N TYR A 103 8.05 5.43 -11.27
CA TYR A 103 8.71 6.52 -11.96
C TYR A 103 9.78 5.93 -12.87
N GLN A 104 9.86 6.42 -14.11
CA GLN A 104 10.76 5.87 -15.13
C GLN A 104 12.16 6.49 -15.10
N GLY A 105 12.33 7.64 -14.43
CA GLY A 105 13.65 8.25 -14.24
C GLY A 105 14.47 7.54 -13.17
N LYS A 106 15.79 7.77 -13.21
CA LYS A 106 16.69 7.37 -12.12
C LYS A 106 16.48 8.31 -10.94
N ILE A 107 16.37 7.75 -9.75
CA ILE A 107 16.24 8.50 -8.50
C ILE A 107 17.33 8.02 -7.54
N GLU A 108 17.92 8.94 -6.80
CA GLU A 108 18.89 8.60 -5.75
C GLU A 108 18.19 7.82 -4.64
N LYS A 109 18.89 6.84 -4.05
CA LYS A 109 18.29 5.90 -3.10
C LYS A 109 17.76 6.61 -1.85
N ASP A 110 18.46 7.64 -1.38
CA ASP A 110 18.07 8.42 -0.20
C ASP A 110 16.79 9.24 -0.43
N ILE A 111 16.56 9.72 -1.67
CA ILE A 111 15.32 10.36 -2.07
C ILE A 111 14.19 9.33 -2.07
N ILE A 112 14.40 8.13 -2.62
CA ILE A 112 13.40 7.05 -2.59
C ILE A 112 13.03 6.71 -1.13
N GLU A 113 14.04 6.49 -0.29
CA GLU A 113 13.85 6.12 1.13
C GLU A 113 13.06 7.15 1.93
N LYS A 114 13.05 8.43 1.52
CA LYS A 114 12.37 9.52 2.24
C LYS A 114 11.13 10.07 1.54
N GLN A 115 10.97 9.83 0.24
CA GLN A 115 9.96 10.54 -0.57
C GLN A 115 9.16 9.64 -1.51
N ALA A 116 9.45 8.34 -1.58
CA ALA A 116 8.72 7.42 -2.46
C ALA A 116 7.25 7.23 -2.06
N VAL A 117 6.93 7.36 -0.78
CA VAL A 117 5.59 7.21 -0.25
C VAL A 117 5.20 8.51 0.40
N LEU A 118 4.21 9.17 -0.18
CA LEU A 118 3.69 10.46 0.26
C LEU A 118 2.16 10.41 0.26
N TYR A 119 1.57 11.15 1.19
CA TYR A 119 0.14 11.36 1.28
C TYR A 119 -0.15 12.83 1.55
N ARG A 120 -1.28 13.34 1.04
CA ARG A 120 -1.85 14.58 1.58
C ARG A 120 -2.25 14.34 3.02
N LEU A 121 -1.77 15.18 3.93
CA LEU A 121 -1.98 14.99 5.36
C LEU A 121 -3.47 15.10 5.75
N SER A 122 -4.23 15.94 5.07
CA SER A 122 -5.68 16.09 5.27
C SER A 122 -6.44 14.81 4.92
N GLU A 123 -6.22 14.27 3.72
CA GLU A 123 -6.84 13.01 3.26
C GLU A 123 -6.46 11.84 4.16
N LEU A 124 -5.18 11.77 4.56
CA LEU A 124 -4.69 10.71 5.45
C LEU A 124 -5.33 10.78 6.84
N LYS A 125 -5.44 11.98 7.43
CA LYS A 125 -6.11 12.17 8.74
C LYS A 125 -7.58 11.77 8.69
N GLU A 126 -8.29 12.16 7.64
CA GLU A 126 -9.70 11.78 7.46
C GLU A 126 -9.84 10.26 7.37
N ARG A 127 -9.00 9.61 6.56
CA ARG A 127 -8.98 8.15 6.42
C ARG A 127 -8.70 7.44 7.74
N ILE A 128 -7.66 7.87 8.46
CA ILE A 128 -7.30 7.30 9.77
C ILE A 128 -8.46 7.45 10.75
N SER A 129 -9.11 8.62 10.79
CA SER A 129 -10.24 8.85 11.67
C SER A 129 -11.40 7.90 11.41
N VAL A 130 -11.71 7.64 10.13
CA VAL A 130 -12.79 6.74 9.72
C VAL A 130 -12.46 5.28 10.02
N VAL A 131 -11.21 4.88 9.80
CA VAL A 131 -10.74 3.52 10.11
C VAL A 131 -10.76 3.28 11.62
N ASP A 132 -10.23 4.20 12.41
CA ASP A 132 -10.09 4.08 13.87
C ASP A 132 -11.46 4.10 14.57
N SER A 133 -12.45 4.81 14.01
CA SER A 133 -13.80 4.87 14.60
C SER A 133 -14.66 3.64 14.30
N ASP A 134 -14.48 3.03 13.12
CA ASP A 134 -15.45 2.08 12.60
C ASP A 134 -14.94 0.64 12.46
N LEU A 135 -13.63 0.46 12.24
CA LEU A 135 -13.05 -0.84 11.96
C LEU A 135 -12.39 -1.41 13.21
N ASP A 136 -12.78 -2.63 13.58
CA ASP A 136 -12.30 -3.33 14.78
C ASP A 136 -11.08 -4.23 14.52
N ARG A 137 -10.44 -4.09 13.35
CA ARG A 137 -9.32 -4.92 12.90
C ARG A 137 -8.17 -4.04 12.41
N PRO A 138 -6.92 -4.54 12.52
CA PRO A 138 -5.77 -3.80 12.02
C PRO A 138 -5.88 -3.52 10.52
N VAL A 139 -5.43 -2.33 10.12
CA VAL A 139 -5.40 -1.91 8.72
C VAL A 139 -3.96 -1.75 8.26
N PHE A 140 -3.66 -2.33 7.10
CA PHE A 140 -2.35 -2.31 6.47
C PHE A 140 -2.40 -1.52 5.17
N TYR A 141 -1.51 -0.54 5.04
CA TYR A 141 -1.27 0.19 3.80
C TYR A 141 -0.03 -0.42 3.15
N ILE A 142 -0.22 -1.09 2.02
CA ILE A 142 0.82 -1.87 1.34
C ILE A 142 1.25 -1.13 0.07
N HIS A 143 2.54 -0.82 -0.02
CA HIS A 143 3.14 -0.02 -1.07
C HIS A 143 4.01 -0.89 -1.96
N ILE A 144 3.64 -0.96 -3.23
CA ILE A 144 4.42 -1.63 -4.26
C ILE A 144 5.27 -0.56 -4.95
N LEU A 145 6.57 -0.59 -4.72
CA LEU A 145 7.54 0.32 -5.30
C LEU A 145 8.11 -0.30 -6.56
N ASN A 146 7.89 0.34 -7.71
CA ASN A 146 8.44 -0.08 -9.01
C ASN A 146 9.11 1.09 -9.72
N TYR A 147 10.30 1.44 -9.25
CA TYR A 147 11.16 2.44 -9.88
C TYR A 147 12.18 1.78 -10.80
N TYR A 148 12.78 2.59 -11.68
CA TYR A 148 13.79 2.13 -12.62
C TYR A 148 14.92 1.37 -11.91
N ASN A 149 15.49 1.95 -10.84
CA ASN A 149 16.64 1.43 -10.10
C ASN A 149 16.30 0.91 -8.69
N TYR A 150 15.02 0.77 -8.33
CA TYR A 150 14.57 0.30 -7.02
C TYR A 150 13.22 -0.41 -7.12
N LYS A 151 13.08 -1.60 -6.55
CA LYS A 151 11.83 -2.35 -6.51
C LYS A 151 11.67 -2.98 -5.15
N ASP A 152 10.48 -2.84 -4.56
CA ASP A 152 10.22 -3.35 -3.21
C ASP A 152 8.71 -3.44 -2.93
N ILE A 153 8.34 -4.16 -1.89
CA ILE A 153 7.01 -4.13 -1.30
C ILE A 153 7.16 -3.87 0.20
N VAL A 154 6.64 -2.73 0.64
CA VAL A 154 6.73 -2.28 2.03
C VAL A 154 5.33 -1.97 2.57
N PHE A 155 5.18 -1.88 3.88
CA PHE A 155 3.91 -1.57 4.50
C PHE A 155 4.05 -0.70 5.75
N GLU A 156 2.97 -0.01 6.07
CA GLU A 156 2.74 0.62 7.36
C GLU A 156 1.33 0.29 7.85
N THR A 157 1.09 0.44 9.15
CA THR A 157 -0.24 0.27 9.76
C THR A 157 -0.81 1.60 10.19
N THR A 158 -2.12 1.64 10.44
CA THR A 158 -2.78 2.83 11.02
C THR A 158 -2.08 3.30 12.30
N GLU A 159 -1.67 2.38 13.17
CA GLU A 159 -0.96 2.72 14.42
C GLU A 159 0.43 3.31 14.14
N MET A 160 1.21 2.74 13.21
CA MET A 160 2.50 3.30 12.82
C MET A 160 2.37 4.73 12.28
N ILE A 161 1.34 4.99 11.47
CA ILE A 161 1.09 6.33 10.92
C ILE A 161 0.65 7.29 12.03
N LYS A 162 -0.28 6.88 12.90
CA LYS A 162 -0.74 7.68 14.04
C LYS A 162 0.43 8.09 14.92
N ASP A 163 1.26 7.13 15.33
CA ASP A 163 2.43 7.38 16.18
C ASP A 163 3.36 8.42 15.57
N LYS A 164 3.59 8.37 14.25
CA LYS A 164 4.43 9.36 13.54
C LYS A 164 3.76 10.73 13.49
N ILE A 165 2.50 10.80 13.09
CA ILE A 165 1.75 12.07 13.00
C ILE A 165 1.67 12.75 14.38
N PHE A 166 1.42 12.01 15.46
CA PHE A 166 1.27 12.55 16.81
C PHE A 166 2.59 12.86 17.51
N SER A 167 3.66 12.09 17.23
CA SER A 167 4.99 12.37 17.80
C SER A 167 5.67 13.60 17.20
N GLY A 168 5.14 14.13 16.07
CA GLY A 168 5.73 15.27 15.37
C GLY A 168 7.00 14.93 14.58
N ASN A 169 7.36 13.64 14.48
CA ASN A 169 8.53 13.14 13.76
C ASN A 169 8.31 13.04 12.24
N VAL A 170 7.49 13.92 11.66
CA VAL A 170 7.13 13.88 10.23
C VAL A 170 7.84 15.00 9.49
N ILE A 171 8.40 14.69 8.32
CA ILE A 171 8.81 15.70 7.35
C ILE A 171 7.54 16.28 6.75
N ILE A 172 7.04 17.40 7.27
CA ILE A 172 5.92 18.14 6.66
C ILE A 172 6.52 19.21 5.75
N LYS A 173 6.32 19.07 4.44
CA LYS A 173 6.73 20.09 3.46
C LYS A 173 5.49 20.86 3.04
N LYS A 174 5.51 22.17 3.24
CA LYS A 174 4.45 23.07 2.76
C LYS A 174 4.75 23.43 1.31
N GLU A 175 4.06 22.78 0.37
CA GLU A 175 4.05 23.18 -1.05
C GLU A 175 2.64 23.63 -1.41
N ASN A 176 2.51 24.79 -2.07
CA ASN A 176 1.22 25.32 -2.54
C ASN A 176 0.12 25.38 -1.44
N ASP A 177 0.49 25.72 -0.21
CA ASP A 177 -0.38 25.74 0.98
C ASP A 177 -0.98 24.38 1.42
N GLU A 178 -0.48 23.25 0.91
CA GLU A 178 -0.83 21.90 1.35
C GLU A 178 0.27 21.29 2.25
N ASP A 179 -0.15 20.51 3.25
CA ASP A 179 0.73 19.70 4.10
C ASP A 179 0.76 18.24 3.61
N TYR A 180 1.96 17.69 3.50
CA TYR A 180 2.19 16.30 3.09
C TYR A 180 2.84 15.48 4.22
N TYR A 181 2.42 14.22 4.35
CA TYR A 181 3.11 13.20 5.15
C TYR A 181 3.99 12.38 4.22
N PHE A 182 5.27 12.29 4.57
CA PHE A 182 6.25 11.45 3.87
C PHE A 182 6.61 10.27 4.76
N ALA A 183 6.38 9.05 4.28
CA ALA A 183 6.76 7.85 5.02
C ALA A 183 8.25 7.55 4.81
N ASP A 184 8.98 7.36 5.91
CA ASP A 184 10.36 6.89 5.87
C ASP A 184 10.38 5.38 5.65
N LEU A 185 10.85 4.93 4.48
CA LEU A 185 10.87 3.53 4.10
C LEU A 185 11.68 2.67 5.08
N ARG A 186 12.67 3.26 5.77
CA ARG A 186 13.53 2.56 6.75
C ARG A 186 12.78 2.19 8.03
N GLU A 187 11.62 2.80 8.25
CA GLU A 187 10.74 2.56 9.38
C GLU A 187 9.46 1.81 8.98
N MET A 188 9.34 1.43 7.70
CA MET A 188 8.25 0.61 7.20
C MET A 188 8.59 -0.87 7.34
N GLY A 189 7.56 -1.71 7.45
CA GLY A 189 7.75 -3.15 7.43
C GLY A 189 7.98 -3.68 6.02
N SER A 190 8.75 -4.75 5.90
CA SER A 190 9.03 -5.47 4.65
C SER A 190 7.90 -6.43 4.27
N PHE A 191 7.88 -6.88 3.01
CA PHE A 191 6.90 -7.88 2.57
C PHE A 191 7.00 -9.22 3.30
N ASP A 192 8.21 -9.66 3.65
CA ASP A 192 8.39 -10.91 4.39
C ASP A 192 7.82 -10.79 5.82
N GLU A 193 8.02 -9.65 6.49
CA GLU A 193 7.40 -9.34 7.77
C GLU A 193 5.88 -9.31 7.66
N LEU A 194 5.33 -8.67 6.62
CA LEU A 194 3.89 -8.64 6.38
C LEU A 194 3.32 -10.05 6.25
N VAL A 195 3.93 -10.90 5.43
CA VAL A 195 3.49 -12.28 5.24
C VAL A 195 3.56 -13.06 6.55
N ASN A 196 4.62 -12.88 7.34
CA ASN A 196 4.74 -13.51 8.66
C ASN A 196 3.65 -13.06 9.63
N ILE A 197 3.32 -11.75 9.64
CA ILE A 197 2.22 -11.20 10.43
C ILE A 197 0.90 -11.82 9.99
N PHE A 198 0.62 -11.88 8.69
CA PHE A 198 -0.63 -12.45 8.16
C PHE A 198 -0.76 -13.95 8.48
N GLU A 199 0.33 -14.71 8.39
CA GLU A 199 0.36 -16.11 8.81
C GLU A 199 0.13 -16.27 10.31
N ASN A 200 0.65 -15.35 11.13
CA ASN A 200 0.43 -15.35 12.57
C ASN A 200 -1.04 -15.04 12.91
N LEU A 201 -1.60 -13.98 12.31
CA LEU A 201 -3.02 -13.63 12.45
C LEU A 201 -3.93 -14.79 12.08
N LYS A 202 -3.60 -15.51 11.01
CA LYS A 202 -4.36 -16.71 10.60
C LYS A 202 -4.25 -17.87 11.58
N LYS A 203 -3.11 -18.06 12.24
CA LYS A 203 -2.89 -19.15 13.21
C LYS A 203 -3.52 -18.87 14.57
N ASN A 204 -3.42 -17.63 15.03
CA ASN A 204 -3.74 -17.25 16.41
C ASN A 204 -5.08 -16.51 16.54
N ASN A 205 -5.72 -16.16 15.41
CA ASN A 205 -6.80 -15.17 15.33
C ASN A 205 -6.42 -13.81 15.94
N VAL A 206 -7.24 -12.78 15.67
CA VAL A 206 -7.13 -11.50 16.38
C VAL A 206 -7.67 -11.72 17.79
N LYS A 207 -6.79 -11.68 18.80
CA LYS A 207 -7.24 -11.64 20.21
C LYS A 207 -7.75 -10.23 20.49
N PHE A 208 -9.04 -10.10 20.73
CA PHE A 208 -9.62 -8.88 21.30
C PHE A 208 -9.09 -8.73 22.73
N TYR A 209 -8.42 -7.61 23.02
CA TYR A 209 -8.16 -7.16 24.38
C TYR A 209 -9.12 -6.01 24.71
#